data_AF-A0A370DTP0-F1
#
_entry.id   AF-A0A370DTP0-F1
#
_cell.length_a   1.000
_cell.length_b   1.000
_cell.length_c   1.000
_cell.angle_alpha   90.00
_cell.angle_beta   90.00
_cell.angle_gamma   90.00
#
_symmetry.space_group_name_H-M   'P 1'
#
loop_
_entity.id
_entity.type
_entity.pdbx_description
1 polymer ?
#
loop_
_entity_poly.entity_id
_entity_poly.type
_entity_poly.pdbx_seq_one_letter_code
_entity_poly.pdbx_strand_id
1 'polypeptide(L)'
;MLPDQPWLVICPHCQALIWIDEQAELGEVEPFSDSEIYKSAKSYGVPELQDYFSALKISNLSKNKERYLRLRAWWSGNDKRRGSGIKQNLSDDEKENLQALDKMLDTLDDNDRLMKAEIKRELSQFEEAEAILRESFDSEFSQVVSIISELVQRRESFVAEINYEN
;
A
#
# COMPACT_ATOMS: atom_id res chain seq x y z
N MET A 1 -4.40 -10.06 4.42
CA MET A 1 -5.49 -9.06 4.46
C MET A 1 -6.50 -9.40 3.39
N LEU A 2 -7.80 -9.27 3.66
CA LEU A 2 -8.83 -9.35 2.61
C LEU A 2 -8.53 -8.26 1.56
N PRO A 3 -8.75 -8.51 0.26
CA PRO A 3 -8.52 -7.49 -0.75
C PRO A 3 -9.45 -6.30 -0.50
N ASP A 4 -8.87 -5.10 -0.44
CA ASP A 4 -9.63 -3.85 -0.49
C ASP A 4 -10.22 -3.67 -1.89
N GLN A 5 -11.38 -3.03 -1.98
CA GLN A 5 -11.90 -2.62 -3.28
C GLN A 5 -10.96 -1.52 -3.82
N PRO A 6 -10.29 -1.74 -4.97
CA PRO A 6 -9.30 -0.78 -5.46
C PRO A 6 -9.99 0.52 -5.86
N TRP A 7 -9.43 1.65 -5.45
CA TRP A 7 -9.97 2.97 -5.80
C TRP A 7 -9.53 3.43 -7.20
N LEU A 8 -8.30 3.09 -7.59
CA LEU A 8 -7.73 3.35 -8.93
C LEU A 8 -7.54 2.03 -9.68
N VAL A 9 -8.00 1.98 -10.93
CA VAL A 9 -7.90 0.79 -11.79
C VAL A 9 -7.57 1.16 -13.24
N ILE A 10 -7.17 0.17 -14.04
CA ILE A 10 -6.98 0.32 -15.50
C ILE A 10 -8.27 -0.04 -16.22
N CYS A 11 -8.77 0.86 -17.06
CA CYS A 11 -9.91 0.59 -17.93
C CYS A 11 -9.57 -0.49 -18.97
N PRO A 12 -10.32 -1.59 -19.07
CA PRO A 12 -10.00 -2.69 -19.99
C PRO A 12 -10.25 -2.33 -21.47
N HIS A 13 -10.94 -1.22 -21.74
CA HIS A 13 -11.28 -0.78 -23.10
C HIS A 13 -10.26 0.20 -23.68
N CYS A 14 -9.82 1.20 -22.91
CA CYS A 14 -8.93 2.26 -23.38
C CYS A 14 -7.56 2.30 -22.67
N GLN A 15 -7.33 1.41 -21.69
CA GLN A 15 -6.10 1.36 -20.89
C GLN A 15 -5.81 2.63 -20.06
N ALA A 16 -6.80 3.51 -19.90
CA ALA A 16 -6.68 4.68 -19.03
C ALA A 16 -6.74 4.29 -17.55
N LEU A 17 -5.99 5.00 -16.72
CA LEU A 17 -6.16 4.97 -15.27
C LEU A 17 -7.42 5.76 -14.89
N ILE A 18 -8.32 5.12 -14.15
CA ILE A 18 -9.60 5.70 -13.75
C ILE A 18 -9.85 5.49 -12.26
N TRP A 19 -10.47 6.47 -11.62
CA TRP A 19 -10.96 6.38 -10.25
C TRP A 19 -12.39 5.81 -10.25
N ILE A 20 -12.63 4.73 -9.49
CA ILE A 20 -13.94 4.06 -9.47
C ILE A 20 -15.04 5.01 -8.98
N ASP A 21 -14.77 5.82 -7.94
CA ASP A 21 -15.75 6.76 -7.36
C ASP A 21 -16.14 7.92 -8.28
N GLU A 22 -15.38 8.14 -9.35
CA GLU A 22 -15.66 9.16 -10.37
C GLU A 22 -16.45 8.60 -11.55
N GLN A 23 -16.71 7.29 -11.60
CA GLN A 23 -17.47 6.65 -12.67
C GLN A 23 -18.96 6.62 -12.35
N ALA A 24 -19.78 6.70 -13.38
CA ALA A 24 -21.22 6.49 -13.23
C ALA A 24 -21.53 5.02 -12.99
N GLU A 25 -22.28 4.73 -11.93
CA GLU A 25 -22.82 3.39 -11.69
C GLU A 25 -23.95 3.11 -12.69
N LEU A 26 -23.79 2.04 -13.47
CA LEU A 26 -24.79 1.59 -14.46
C LEU A 26 -25.70 0.48 -13.93
N GLY A 27 -25.37 -0.06 -12.76
CA GLY A 27 -26.13 -1.06 -12.02
C GLY A 27 -25.24 -2.11 -11.37
N GLU A 28 -25.88 -3.05 -10.69
CA GLU A 28 -25.27 -4.06 -9.85
C GLU A 28 -25.64 -5.46 -10.33
N VAL A 29 -24.78 -6.43 -10.06
CA VAL A 29 -25.03 -7.85 -10.32
C VAL A 29 -24.86 -8.63 -9.02
N GLU A 30 -25.73 -9.60 -8.80
CA GLU A 30 -25.60 -10.50 -7.65
C GLU A 30 -24.27 -11.26 -7.73
N PRO A 31 -23.49 -11.33 -6.64
CA PRO A 31 -22.26 -12.10 -6.61
C PRO A 31 -22.47 -13.53 -7.09
N PHE A 32 -21.60 -14.01 -7.98
CA PHE A 32 -21.65 -15.37 -8.55
C PHE A 32 -22.88 -15.67 -9.41
N SER A 33 -23.64 -14.66 -9.83
CA SER A 33 -24.72 -14.81 -10.82
C SER A 33 -24.22 -14.64 -12.26
N ASP A 34 -24.75 -15.44 -13.18
CA ASP A 34 -24.57 -15.22 -14.62
C ASP A 34 -25.39 -14.01 -15.05
N SER A 35 -24.77 -12.82 -15.02
CA SER A 35 -25.42 -11.60 -15.48
C SER A 35 -25.37 -11.50 -17.00
N GLU A 36 -26.40 -12.05 -17.64
CA GLU A 36 -26.70 -11.84 -19.07
C GLU A 36 -27.01 -10.36 -19.41
N ILE A 37 -27.14 -9.50 -18.40
CA ILE A 37 -27.56 -8.09 -18.53
C ILE A 37 -26.38 -7.21 -19.00
N TYR A 38 -25.15 -7.52 -18.57
CA TYR A 38 -23.95 -6.72 -18.87
C TYR A 38 -22.88 -7.51 -19.63
N LYS A 39 -23.26 -8.17 -20.74
CA LYS A 39 -22.36 -9.05 -21.53
C LYS A 39 -21.08 -8.41 -22.05
N SER A 40 -21.08 -7.10 -22.24
CA SER A 40 -19.91 -6.34 -22.71
C SER A 40 -19.00 -5.85 -21.58
N ALA A 41 -19.42 -5.99 -20.32
CA ALA A 41 -18.62 -5.61 -19.17
C ALA A 41 -17.38 -6.50 -19.07
N LYS A 42 -16.24 -5.87 -18.80
CA LYS A 42 -14.95 -6.53 -18.60
C LYS A 42 -14.42 -6.15 -17.24
N SER A 43 -13.72 -7.09 -16.59
CA SER A 43 -12.98 -6.79 -15.37
C SER A 43 -11.93 -5.73 -15.63
N TYR A 44 -11.75 -4.84 -14.66
CA TYR A 44 -10.70 -3.84 -14.69
C TYR A 44 -9.31 -4.48 -14.63
N GLY A 45 -8.30 -3.78 -15.14
CA GLY A 45 -6.89 -4.12 -14.95
C GLY A 45 -6.35 -3.55 -13.64
N VAL A 46 -5.30 -4.16 -13.12
CA VAL A 46 -4.61 -3.71 -11.90
C VAL A 46 -3.43 -2.81 -12.27
N PRO A 47 -3.32 -1.59 -11.72
CA PRO A 47 -2.17 -0.73 -11.98
C PRO A 47 -0.86 -1.31 -11.43
N GLU A 48 0.22 -1.13 -12.17
CA GLU A 48 1.58 -1.47 -11.75
C GLU A 48 2.25 -0.30 -11.00
N LEU A 49 3.41 -0.57 -10.39
CA LEU A 49 4.17 0.43 -9.61
C LEU A 49 4.34 1.78 -10.36
N GLN A 50 4.69 1.73 -11.64
CA GLN A 50 4.94 2.91 -12.45
C GLN A 50 3.67 3.70 -12.79
N ASP A 51 2.51 3.04 -12.80
CA ASP A 51 1.22 3.70 -12.99
C ASP A 51 0.90 4.60 -11.79
N TYR A 52 1.17 4.14 -10.56
CA TYR A 52 0.96 4.93 -9.36
C TYR A 52 1.88 6.16 -9.31
N PHE A 53 3.15 6.02 -9.68
CA PHE A 53 4.07 7.17 -9.78
C PHE A 53 3.65 8.15 -10.88
N SER A 54 3.12 7.65 -11.99
CA SER A 54 2.58 8.50 -13.06
C SER A 54 1.34 9.25 -12.59
N ALA A 55 0.44 8.59 -11.85
CA ALA A 55 -0.74 9.21 -11.27
C ALA A 55 -0.40 10.28 -10.21
N LEU A 56 0.66 10.08 -9.42
CA LEU A 56 1.15 11.05 -8.43
C LEU A 56 1.67 12.36 -9.06
N LYS A 57 2.03 12.36 -10.34
CA LYS A 57 2.46 13.56 -11.09
C LYS A 57 1.28 14.42 -11.57
N ILE A 58 0.05 13.92 -11.48
CA ILE A 58 -1.15 14.66 -11.89
C ILE A 58 -1.43 15.76 -10.87
N SER A 59 -1.68 16.98 -11.35
CA SER A 59 -2.07 18.10 -10.49
C SER A 59 -3.50 17.93 -9.96
N ASN A 60 -3.79 18.47 -8.77
CA ASN A 60 -5.12 18.49 -8.11
C ASN A 60 -5.62 17.17 -7.48
N LEU A 61 -4.72 16.28 -7.03
CA LEU A 61 -5.13 15.17 -6.18
C LEU A 61 -5.66 15.68 -4.83
N SER A 62 -6.75 15.09 -4.35
CA SER A 62 -7.17 15.28 -2.96
C SER A 62 -6.17 14.58 -2.03
N LYS A 63 -6.06 15.02 -0.77
CA LYS A 63 -5.18 14.38 0.23
C LYS A 63 -5.43 12.87 0.35
N ASN A 64 -6.68 12.43 0.27
CA ASN A 64 -7.06 11.02 0.37
C ASN A 64 -6.60 10.22 -0.86
N LYS A 65 -6.78 10.78 -2.07
CA LYS A 65 -6.33 10.14 -3.31
C LYS A 65 -4.81 10.07 -3.37
N GLU A 66 -4.12 11.13 -2.98
CA GLU A 66 -2.66 11.12 -2.87
C GLU A 66 -2.19 10.04 -1.88
N ARG A 67 -2.75 10.01 -0.66
CA ARG A 67 -2.41 9.00 0.35
C ARG A 67 -2.62 7.59 -0.18
N TYR A 68 -3.75 7.34 -0.85
CA TYR A 68 -4.04 6.07 -1.50
C TYR A 68 -2.96 5.70 -2.53
N LEU A 69 -2.61 6.59 -3.46
CA LEU A 69 -1.59 6.30 -4.47
C LEU A 69 -0.24 5.96 -3.86
N ARG A 70 0.19 6.71 -2.83
CA ARG A 70 1.47 6.49 -2.16
C ARG A 70 1.52 5.14 -1.46
N LEU A 71 0.43 4.76 -0.81
CA LEU A 71 0.28 3.47 -0.15
C LEU A 71 0.31 2.32 -1.17
N ARG A 72 -0.44 2.45 -2.27
CA ARG A 72 -0.47 1.43 -3.33
C ARG A 72 0.84 1.30 -4.08
N ALA A 73 1.57 2.40 -4.29
CA ALA A 73 2.92 2.37 -4.83
C ALA A 73 3.87 1.57 -3.91
N TRP A 74 3.83 1.84 -2.61
CA TRP A 74 4.62 1.11 -1.62
C TRP A 74 4.31 -0.40 -1.63
N TRP A 75 3.03 -0.77 -1.56
CA TRP A 75 2.61 -2.16 -1.59
C TRP A 75 2.99 -2.86 -2.90
N SER A 76 2.77 -2.22 -4.05
CA SER A 76 3.13 -2.79 -5.36
C SER A 76 4.63 -3.08 -5.48
N GLY A 77 5.48 -2.17 -5.00
CA GLY A 77 6.93 -2.39 -4.95
C GLY A 77 7.31 -3.56 -4.04
N ASN A 78 6.69 -3.62 -2.85
CA ASN A 78 6.91 -4.69 -1.88
C ASN A 78 6.44 -6.07 -2.37
N ASP A 79 5.28 -6.13 -3.02
CA ASP A 79 4.75 -7.38 -3.57
C ASP A 79 5.65 -7.95 -4.66
N LYS A 80 6.18 -7.08 -5.53
CA LYS A 80 7.17 -7.49 -6.54
C LYS A 80 8.43 -8.07 -5.89
N ARG A 81 8.93 -7.45 -4.83
CA ARG A 81 10.09 -7.96 -4.06
C ARG A 81 9.78 -9.30 -3.40
N ARG A 82 8.63 -9.43 -2.72
CA ARG A 82 8.17 -10.66 -2.08
C ARG A 82 8.11 -11.82 -3.07
N GLY A 83 7.50 -11.61 -4.24
CA GLY A 83 7.38 -12.66 -5.28
C GLY A 83 8.71 -13.07 -5.92
N SER A 84 9.74 -12.22 -5.87
CA SER A 84 11.02 -12.49 -6.52
C SER A 84 12.01 -13.30 -5.66
N GLY A 85 11.87 -13.26 -4.34
CA GLY A 85 12.87 -13.81 -3.39
C GLY A 85 14.23 -13.10 -3.40
N ILE A 86 14.38 -12.01 -4.17
CA ILE A 86 15.62 -11.25 -4.28
C ILE A 86 15.56 -10.04 -3.34
N LYS A 87 16.57 -9.89 -2.49
CA LYS A 87 16.77 -8.68 -1.67
C LYS A 87 17.18 -7.51 -2.55
N GLN A 88 16.20 -6.74 -3.00
CA GLN A 88 16.39 -5.55 -3.82
C GLN A 88 16.19 -4.28 -2.99
N ASN A 89 17.11 -3.31 -3.15
CA ASN A 89 16.97 -1.99 -2.52
C ASN A 89 15.84 -1.18 -3.18
N LEU A 90 15.26 -0.27 -2.41
CA LEU A 90 14.31 0.74 -2.92
C LEU A 90 14.97 1.62 -3.98
N SER A 91 14.24 1.89 -5.07
CA SER A 91 14.59 2.95 -6.01
C SER A 91 14.49 4.34 -5.37
N ASP A 92 15.01 5.37 -6.05
CA ASP A 92 14.90 6.74 -5.53
C ASP A 92 13.45 7.25 -5.55
N ASP A 93 12.65 6.88 -6.56
CA ASP A 93 11.21 7.17 -6.60
C ASP A 93 10.46 6.51 -5.43
N GLU A 94 10.83 5.27 -5.08
CA GLU A 94 10.24 4.57 -3.94
C GLU A 94 10.61 5.24 -2.61
N LYS A 95 11.87 5.65 -2.44
CA LYS A 95 12.30 6.37 -1.23
C LYS A 95 11.58 7.71 -1.09
N GLU A 96 11.48 8.48 -2.18
CA GLU A 96 10.77 9.76 -2.18
C GLU A 96 9.29 9.54 -1.84
N ASN A 97 8.67 8.50 -2.41
CA ASN A 97 7.30 8.12 -2.09
C ASN A 97 7.11 7.79 -0.61
N LEU A 98 8.00 6.99 -0.02
CA LEU A 98 7.95 6.63 1.39
C LEU A 98 8.13 7.85 2.31
N GLN A 99 9.08 8.73 1.99
CA GLN A 99 9.30 9.96 2.75
C GLN A 99 8.10 10.91 2.69
N ALA A 100 7.41 10.96 1.54
CA ALA A 100 6.19 11.75 1.41
C ALA A 100 5.01 11.11 2.15
N LEU A 101 4.86 9.78 2.08
CA LEU A 101 3.84 9.04 2.83
C LEU A 101 4.04 9.20 4.33
N ASP A 102 5.27 9.10 4.84
CA ASP A 102 5.60 9.33 6.25
C ASP A 102 5.05 10.68 6.75
N LYS A 103 5.16 11.74 5.96
CA LYS A 103 4.64 13.08 6.32
C LYS A 103 3.12 13.16 6.38
N MET A 104 2.41 12.20 5.79
CA MET A 104 0.94 12.16 5.73
C MET A 104 0.30 11.27 6.81
N LEU A 105 1.10 10.45 7.50
CA LEU A 105 0.64 9.52 8.53
C LEU A 105 0.42 10.23 9.86
N ASP A 106 -0.69 9.92 10.53
CA ASP A 106 -1.07 10.49 11.81
C ASP A 106 -0.32 9.80 12.97
N THR A 107 0.26 10.57 13.87
CA THR A 107 0.95 10.04 15.05
C THR A 107 0.00 9.77 16.23
N LEU A 108 -1.30 10.03 16.08
CA LEU A 108 -2.31 9.69 17.08
C LEU A 108 -3.03 8.37 16.77
N ASP A 109 -2.87 7.83 15.57
CA ASP A 109 -3.44 6.55 15.14
C ASP A 109 -2.37 5.44 15.17
N ASP A 110 -2.68 4.32 15.84
CA ASP A 110 -1.72 3.25 16.06
C ASP A 110 -1.33 2.52 14.78
N ASN A 111 -2.27 2.36 13.85
CA ASN A 111 -1.99 1.76 12.56
C ASN A 111 -1.06 2.66 11.72
N ASP A 112 -1.28 3.97 11.71
CA ASP A 112 -0.40 4.93 11.04
C ASP A 112 0.99 4.99 11.69
N ARG A 113 1.08 4.91 13.03
CA ARG A 113 2.36 4.82 13.74
C ARG A 113 3.13 3.56 13.39
N LEU A 114 2.46 2.40 13.27
CA LEU A 114 3.08 1.18 12.77
C LEU A 114 3.61 1.33 11.35
N MET A 115 2.79 1.92 10.46
CA MET A 115 3.22 2.21 9.10
C MET A 115 4.44 3.13 9.07
N LYS A 116 4.50 4.15 9.94
CA LYS A 116 5.68 5.01 10.09
C LYS A 116 6.90 4.20 10.49
N ALA A 117 6.81 3.36 11.52
CA ALA A 117 7.92 2.53 11.97
C ALA A 117 8.45 1.63 10.85
N GLU A 118 7.55 1.02 10.08
CA GLU A 118 7.90 0.17 8.94
C GLU A 118 8.56 0.97 7.81
N ILE A 119 8.06 2.17 7.49
CA ILE A 119 8.68 3.09 6.53
C ILE A 119 10.10 3.45 6.97
N LYS A 120 10.30 3.79 8.26
CA LYS A 120 11.63 4.09 8.81
C LYS A 120 12.57 2.90 8.67
N ARG A 121 12.08 1.69 8.96
CA ARG A 121 12.84 0.44 8.78
C ARG A 121 13.28 0.23 7.33
N GLU A 122 12.36 0.35 6.37
CA GLU A 122 12.67 0.16 4.94
C GLU A 122 13.62 1.24 4.39
N LEU A 123 13.53 2.47 4.93
CA LEU A 123 14.48 3.55 4.66
C LEU A 123 15.82 3.40 5.42
N SER A 124 16.02 2.31 6.16
CA SER A 124 17.20 2.05 6.99
C SER A 124 17.42 3.07 8.13
N GLN A 125 16.37 3.78 8.53
CA GLN A 125 16.31 4.71 9.66
C GLN A 125 15.93 3.95 10.94
N PHE A 126 16.73 2.94 11.30
CA PHE A 126 16.38 1.97 12.34
C PHE A 126 16.19 2.60 13.72
N GLU A 127 16.97 3.61 14.06
CA GLU A 127 16.90 4.30 15.35
C GLU A 127 15.57 5.06 15.51
N GLU A 128 15.06 5.65 14.41
CA GLU A 128 13.74 6.29 14.39
C GLU A 128 12.61 5.25 14.47
N ALA A 129 12.74 4.13 13.73
CA ALA A 129 11.79 3.02 13.78
C ALA A 129 11.67 2.46 15.21
N GLU A 130 12.80 2.22 15.86
CA GLU A 130 12.84 1.69 17.23
C GLU A 130 12.24 2.67 18.24
N ALA A 131 12.47 3.98 18.06
CA ALA A 131 11.86 5.00 18.92
C ALA A 131 10.32 4.96 18.88
N ILE A 132 9.74 4.82 17.68
CA ILE A 132 8.28 4.69 17.50
C ILE A 132 7.76 3.42 18.15
N LEU A 133 8.43 2.27 17.94
CA LEU A 133 7.98 0.97 18.44
C LEU A 133 8.07 0.80 19.96
N ARG A 134 8.84 1.66 20.67
CA ARG A 134 8.92 1.66 22.14
C ARG A 134 7.72 2.32 22.82
N GLU A 135 6.97 3.12 22.08
CA GLU A 135 5.76 3.74 22.60
C GLU A 135 4.64 2.69 22.77
N SER A 136 3.58 3.03 23.51
CA SER A 136 2.44 2.12 23.68
C SER A 136 1.62 2.02 22.40
N PHE A 137 1.20 0.80 22.06
CA PHE A 137 0.19 0.50 21.04
C PHE A 137 -0.96 -0.26 21.69
N ASP A 138 -2.13 -0.25 21.06
CA ASP A 138 -3.22 -1.13 21.45
C ASP A 138 -2.76 -2.59 21.37
N SER A 139 -3.30 -3.39 22.30
CA SER A 139 -3.07 -4.80 22.45
C SER A 139 -3.23 -5.60 21.15
N GLU A 140 -4.17 -5.20 20.27
CA GLU A 140 -4.39 -5.82 18.97
C GLU A 140 -3.16 -5.76 18.03
N PHE A 141 -2.28 -4.77 18.22
CA PHE A 141 -1.08 -4.60 17.42
C PHE A 141 0.15 -5.30 18.00
N SER A 142 0.07 -5.88 19.21
CA SER A 142 1.23 -6.40 19.95
C SER A 142 2.09 -7.36 19.14
N GLN A 143 1.46 -8.25 18.37
CA GLN A 143 2.18 -9.23 17.54
C GLN A 143 2.94 -8.56 16.39
N VAL A 144 2.31 -7.60 15.71
CA VAL A 144 2.93 -6.86 14.61
C VAL A 144 4.06 -5.98 15.12
N VAL A 145 3.88 -5.30 16.25
CA VAL A 145 4.93 -4.51 16.92
C VAL A 145 6.15 -5.39 17.22
N SER A 146 5.93 -6.59 17.77
CA SER A 146 7.02 -7.53 18.10
C SER A 146 7.81 -7.94 16.86
N ILE A 147 7.11 -8.28 15.77
CA ILE A 147 7.73 -8.73 14.52
C ILE A 147 8.54 -7.60 13.87
N ILE A 148 7.98 -6.39 13.77
CA ILE A 148 8.71 -5.24 13.20
C ILE A 148 9.91 -4.90 14.10
N SER A 149 9.76 -4.96 15.42
CA SER A 149 10.86 -4.72 16.37
C SER A 149 12.03 -5.68 16.16
N GLU A 150 11.76 -6.96 15.93
CA GLU A 150 12.80 -7.97 15.63
C GLU A 150 13.54 -7.65 14.33
N LEU A 151 12.81 -7.26 13.28
CA LEU A 151 13.41 -6.86 12.00
C LEU A 151 14.28 -5.60 12.14
N VAL A 152 13.82 -4.61 12.91
CA VAL A 152 14.59 -3.39 13.22
C VAL A 152 15.87 -3.72 13.98
N GLN A 153 15.81 -4.59 15.00
CA GLN A 153 16.99 -5.01 15.79
C GLN A 153 18.03 -5.73 14.92
N ARG A 154 17.58 -6.53 13.94
CA ARG A 154 18.46 -7.19 12.96
C ARG A 154 18.96 -6.25 11.87
N ARG A 155 18.53 -4.99 11.85
CA ARG A 155 18.79 -4.00 10.79
C ARG A 155 18.40 -4.51 9.41
N GLU A 156 17.30 -5.24 9.33
CA GLU A 156 16.75 -5.70 8.06
C GLU A 156 15.87 -4.60 7.45
N SER A 157 16.29 -4.03 6.32
CA SER A 157 15.53 -2.99 5.58
C SER A 157 14.72 -3.53 4.41
N PHE A 158 14.82 -4.82 4.10
CA PHE A 158 14.05 -5.43 3.02
C PHE A 158 12.64 -5.80 3.50
N VAL A 159 11.70 -5.89 2.55
CA VAL A 159 10.38 -6.44 2.84
C VAL A 159 10.52 -7.86 3.42
N ALA A 160 9.79 -8.13 4.50
CA ALA A 160 9.73 -9.43 5.14
C ALA A 160 8.28 -9.89 5.26
N GLU A 161 8.04 -11.19 5.15
CA GLU A 161 6.73 -11.77 5.41
C GLU A 161 6.51 -11.89 6.92
N ILE A 162 5.36 -11.41 7.38
CA ILE A 162 4.93 -11.51 8.78
C ILE A 162 4.28 -12.89 8.95
N ASN A 163 5.03 -13.84 9.47
CA ASN A 163 4.50 -15.15 9.83
C ASN A 163 3.85 -15.07 11.21
N TYR A 164 2.54 -15.24 11.26
CA TYR A 164 1.82 -15.40 12.51
C TYR A 164 2.09 -16.82 13.01
N GLU A 165 2.87 -16.96 14.10
CA GLU A 165 2.88 -18.23 14.84
C GLU A 165 1.46 -18.45 15.40
N ASN A 166 0.84 -19.57 15.01
CA ASN A 166 -0.48 -20.00 15.48
C ASN A 166 -0.43 -20.48 16.93
#